data_AF-A0AAN7C3A1-F1
#
_entry.id   AF-A0AAN7C3A1-F1
#
_cell.length_a   1.000
_cell.length_b   1.000
_cell.length_c   1.000
_cell.angle_alpha   90.00
_cell.angle_beta   90.00
_cell.angle_gamma   90.00
#
_symmetry.space_group_name_H-M   'P 1'
#
loop_
_entity.id
_entity.type
_entity.pdbx_description
1 polymer ?
#
loop_
_entity_poly.entity_id
_entity_poly.type
_entity_poly.pdbx_seq_one_letter_code
_entity_poly.pdbx_strand_id
1 'polypeptide(L)'
;MANYTPPVNNRATQHDGTESLAINDSIARRFLSLLALKIGSRFSPSWHPCVPVSKHLIIKTGLSLHLTEAATLKFVAEETSLPVPHVHCAFVHNNRAIIVI
;
A
#
# COMPACT_ATOMS: atom_id res chain seq x y z
N MET A 1 -21.49 1.55 -16.37
CA MET A 1 -20.56 0.59 -15.71
C MET A 1 -19.35 0.47 -16.61
N ALA A 2 -18.15 0.82 -16.14
CA ALA A 2 -16.94 0.67 -16.92
C ALA A 2 -16.58 -0.83 -17.03
N ASN A 3 -16.28 -1.30 -18.23
CA ASN A 3 -15.90 -2.70 -18.47
C ASN A 3 -14.48 -2.94 -17.93
N TYR A 4 -14.37 -3.76 -16.88
CA TYR A 4 -13.07 -4.21 -16.38
C TYR A 4 -12.40 -5.07 -17.45
N THR A 5 -11.22 -4.64 -17.91
CA THR A 5 -10.40 -5.41 -18.85
C THR A 5 -9.15 -5.85 -18.10
N PRO A 6 -8.94 -7.17 -17.86
CA PRO A 6 -7.76 -7.64 -17.17
C PRO A 6 -6.51 -7.34 -18.02
N PRO A 7 -5.36 -7.07 -17.38
CA PRO A 7 -4.15 -6.72 -18.11
C PRO A 7 -3.63 -7.93 -18.89
N VAL A 8 -3.11 -7.69 -20.10
CA VAL A 8 -2.53 -8.72 -21.01
C VAL A 8 -1.41 -9.53 -20.34
N ASN A 9 -0.76 -8.95 -19.33
CA ASN A 9 0.19 -9.62 -18.45
C ASN A 9 -0.33 -9.52 -17.01
N ASN A 10 -0.58 -10.65 -16.35
CA ASN A 10 -1.02 -10.73 -14.94
C ASN A 10 -0.03 -10.13 -13.92
N ARG A 11 1.13 -9.62 -14.38
CA ARG A 11 2.13 -8.89 -13.58
C ARG A 11 2.08 -7.37 -13.79
N ALA A 12 1.34 -6.87 -14.78
CA ALA A 12 1.20 -5.44 -14.98
C ALA A 12 0.28 -4.87 -13.90
N THR A 13 0.84 -4.05 -13.01
CA THR A 13 0.10 -3.44 -11.91
C THR A 13 -0.86 -2.40 -12.46
N GLN A 14 -2.17 -2.67 -12.38
CA GLN A 14 -3.23 -1.73 -12.70
C GLN A 14 -3.51 -0.83 -11.50
N HIS A 15 -2.95 0.38 -11.53
CA HIS A 15 -3.24 1.43 -10.55
C HIS A 15 -4.15 2.53 -11.09
N ASP A 16 -4.31 2.62 -12.41
CA ASP A 16 -5.17 3.59 -13.06
C ASP A 16 -6.62 3.45 -12.58
N GLY A 17 -7.22 4.56 -12.14
CA GLY A 17 -8.59 4.58 -11.62
C GLY A 17 -8.72 4.09 -10.18
N THR A 18 -7.62 3.73 -9.50
CA THR A 18 -7.63 3.37 -8.08
C THR A 18 -7.27 4.53 -7.17
N GLU A 19 -6.98 5.72 -7.70
CA GLU A 19 -6.64 6.92 -6.91
C GLU A 19 -7.69 7.28 -5.87
N SER A 20 -8.97 6.99 -6.12
CA SER A 20 -10.06 7.23 -5.16
C SER A 20 -10.00 6.33 -3.93
N LEU A 21 -9.24 5.23 -3.97
CA LEU A 21 -9.03 4.31 -2.85
C LEU A 21 -7.84 4.69 -1.97
N ALA A 22 -7.16 5.81 -2.25
CA ALA A 22 -6.08 6.30 -1.43
C ALA A 22 -6.60 6.68 -0.02
N ILE A 23 -5.84 6.35 1.02
CA ILE A 23 -6.23 6.56 2.41
C ILE A 23 -5.22 7.51 3.05
N ASN A 24 -5.69 8.62 3.63
CA ASN A 24 -4.86 9.62 4.30
C ASN A 24 -3.62 10.06 3.49
N ASP A 25 -3.78 10.22 2.16
CA ASP A 25 -2.70 10.58 1.23
C ASP A 25 -2.33 12.07 1.36
N SER A 26 -1.59 12.41 2.42
CA SER A 26 -1.03 13.75 2.60
C SER A 26 0.45 13.80 2.22
N ILE A 27 0.91 14.95 1.71
CA ILE A 27 2.30 15.15 1.25
C ILE A 27 3.31 14.75 2.33
N ALA A 28 3.05 15.11 3.60
CA ALA A 28 3.93 14.77 4.72
C ALA A 28 4.00 13.25 4.94
N ARG A 29 2.86 12.54 4.93
CA ARG A 29 2.83 11.08 5.12
C ARG A 29 3.53 10.38 3.96
N ARG A 30 3.29 10.81 2.71
CA ARG A 30 4.00 10.27 1.54
C ARG A 30 5.52 10.41 1.68
N PHE A 31 5.98 11.62 2.02
CA PHE A 31 7.41 11.89 2.16
C PHE A 31 8.04 11.02 3.25
N LEU A 32 7.41 10.93 4.42
CA LEU A 32 7.89 10.10 5.53
C LEU A 32 7.90 8.60 5.17
N SER A 33 6.86 8.08 4.51
CA SER A 33 6.80 6.69 4.07
C SER A 33 7.90 6.35 3.05
N LEU A 34 8.14 7.23 2.08
CA LEU A 34 9.20 7.04 1.08
C LEU A 34 10.60 7.13 1.71
N LEU A 35 10.79 8.04 2.66
CA LEU A 35 12.04 8.15 3.42
C LEU A 35 12.29 6.87 4.22
N ALA A 36 11.28 6.37 4.94
CA ALA A 36 11.36 5.13 5.70
C ALA A 36 11.68 3.92 4.80
N LEU A 37 11.06 3.82 3.63
CA LEU A 37 11.38 2.77 2.63
C LEU A 37 12.83 2.85 2.16
N LYS A 38 13.31 4.06 1.83
CA LYS A 38 14.70 4.27 1.36
C LYS A 38 15.74 3.95 2.43
N ILE A 39 15.42 4.23 3.69
CA ILE A 39 16.26 3.87 4.83
C ILE A 39 16.20 2.35 5.05
N GLY A 40 15.00 1.77 5.13
CA GLY A 40 14.80 0.34 5.35
C GLY A 40 15.42 -0.55 4.27
N SER A 41 15.39 -0.11 3.00
CA SER A 41 16.02 -0.84 1.89
C SER A 41 17.55 -0.92 2.01
N ARG A 42 18.18 -0.07 2.84
CA ARG A 42 19.63 -0.15 3.12
C ARG A 42 19.97 -1.17 4.19
N PHE A 43 19.04 -1.41 5.12
CA PHE A 43 19.24 -2.30 6.26
C PHE A 43 18.73 -3.72 6.01
N SER A 44 17.89 -3.92 4.98
CA SER A 44 17.44 -5.24 4.55
C SER A 44 18.11 -5.59 3.21
N PRO A 45 19.12 -6.49 3.19
CA PRO A 45 19.83 -6.86 1.96
C PRO A 45 18.97 -7.66 0.98
N SER A 46 17.78 -8.09 1.39
CA SER A 46 16.84 -8.83 0.55
C SER A 46 15.54 -8.04 0.39
N TRP A 47 15.06 -7.96 -0.85
CA TRP A 47 13.80 -7.30 -1.16
C TRP A 47 12.65 -8.07 -0.52
N HIS A 48 11.98 -7.44 0.45
CA HIS A 48 10.77 -7.97 1.08
C HIS A 48 9.60 -7.01 0.82
N PRO A 49 8.41 -7.53 0.49
CA PRO A 49 7.22 -6.70 0.33
C PRO A 49 6.80 -5.96 1.60
N CYS A 50 7.34 -6.33 2.76
CA CYS A 50 7.06 -5.72 4.05
C CYS A 50 8.35 -5.15 4.64
N VAL A 51 8.40 -3.84 4.81
CA VAL A 51 9.53 -3.12 5.41
C VAL A 51 9.12 -2.65 6.80
N PRO A 52 9.66 -3.25 7.88
CA PRO A 52 9.37 -2.80 9.23
C PRO A 52 10.00 -1.42 9.46
N VAL A 53 9.20 -0.48 9.97
CA VAL A 53 9.67 0.87 10.35
C VAL A 53 9.84 0.94 11.87
N SER A 54 8.92 0.32 12.61
CA SER A 54 8.98 0.20 14.07
C SER A 54 8.27 -1.09 14.52
N LYS A 55 8.22 -1.35 15.84
CA LYS A 55 7.51 -2.50 16.41
C LYS A 55 6.02 -2.57 16.02
N HIS A 56 5.38 -1.44 15.77
CA HIS A 56 3.94 -1.35 15.46
C HIS A 56 3.67 -0.65 14.14
N LEU A 57 4.66 -0.55 13.25
CA LEU A 57 4.49 0.12 11.97
C LEU A 57 5.28 -0.60 10.88
N ILE A 58 4.57 -1.01 9.83
CA ILE A 58 5.11 -1.73 8.69
C ILE A 58 4.66 -1.01 7.42
N ILE A 59 5.58 -0.89 6.46
CA ILE A 59 5.24 -0.44 5.11
C ILE A 59 5.18 -1.67 4.21
N LYS A 60 4.01 -1.94 3.65
CA LYS A 60 3.81 -2.96 2.63
C LYS A 60 3.88 -2.33 1.24
N THR A 61 4.74 -2.85 0.36
CA THR A 61 4.88 -2.37 -1.02
C THR A 61 5.37 -3.48 -1.95
N GLY A 62 4.93 -3.46 -3.22
CA GLY A 62 5.28 -4.49 -4.19
C GLY A 62 4.59 -4.32 -5.53
N LEU A 63 5.00 -5.13 -6.51
CA LEU A 63 4.50 -5.07 -7.89
C LEU A 63 3.07 -5.64 -8.05
N SER A 64 2.61 -6.46 -7.10
CA SER A 64 1.27 -7.06 -7.14
C SER A 64 0.34 -6.49 -6.07
N LEU A 65 0.73 -5.40 -5.42
CA LEU A 65 -0.02 -4.76 -4.35
C LEU A 65 -0.88 -3.64 -4.90
N HIS A 66 -2.14 -3.56 -4.47
CA HIS A 66 -3.13 -2.58 -4.94
C HIS A 66 -3.74 -1.80 -3.78
N LEU A 67 -4.22 -0.57 -4.05
CA LEU A 67 -4.95 0.24 -3.06
C LEU A 67 -6.25 -0.44 -2.59
N THR A 68 -6.82 -1.33 -3.40
CA THR A 68 -7.96 -2.17 -2.99
C THR A 68 -7.65 -3.01 -1.75
N GLU A 69 -6.42 -3.50 -1.56
CA GLU A 69 -6.06 -4.21 -0.32
C GLU A 69 -6.21 -3.29 0.90
N ALA A 70 -5.75 -2.05 0.78
CA ALA A 70 -5.85 -1.06 1.86
C ALA A 70 -7.32 -0.69 2.14
N ALA A 71 -8.12 -0.49 1.09
CA ALA A 71 -9.54 -0.22 1.22
C ALA A 71 -10.29 -1.39 1.87
N THR A 72 -9.98 -2.64 1.49
CA THR A 72 -10.55 -3.84 2.10
C THR A 72 -10.17 -3.96 3.58
N LEU A 73 -8.90 -3.74 3.93
CA LEU A 73 -8.48 -3.77 5.34
C LEU A 73 -9.20 -2.70 6.17
N LYS A 74 -9.33 -1.49 5.64
CA LYS A 74 -10.08 -0.41 6.29
C LYS A 74 -11.55 -0.81 6.48
N PHE A 75 -12.21 -1.30 5.43
CA PHE A 75 -13.59 -1.76 5.48
C PHE A 75 -13.79 -2.85 6.55
N VAL A 76 -12.95 -3.88 6.57
CA VAL A 76 -13.04 -4.95 7.57
C VAL A 76 -12.82 -4.42 8.98
N ALA A 77 -11.88 -3.49 9.18
CA ALA A 77 -11.62 -2.86 10.47
C ALA A 77 -12.79 -1.99 10.97
N GLU A 78 -13.54 -1.36 10.06
CA GLU A 78 -14.66 -0.48 10.38
C GLU A 78 -15.97 -1.27 10.60
N GLU A 79 -16.18 -2.33 9.82
CA GLU A 79 -17.45 -3.07 9.79
C GLU A 79 -17.45 -4.35 10.64
N THR A 80 -16.30 -4.75 11.20
CA THR A 80 -16.19 -5.98 12.00
C THR A 80 -15.38 -5.77 13.27
N SER A 81 -15.55 -6.66 14.25
CA SER A 81 -14.73 -6.68 15.46
C SER A 81 -13.45 -7.53 15.32
N LEU A 82 -13.09 -7.91 14.09
CA LEU A 82 -11.91 -8.74 13.86
C LEU A 82 -10.63 -7.90 13.97
N PRO A 83 -9.60 -8.38 14.67
CA PRO A 83 -8.33 -7.69 14.72
C PRO A 83 -7.62 -7.82 13.37
N VAL A 84 -7.65 -6.75 12.58
CA VAL A 84 -6.93 -6.63 11.30
C VAL A 84 -5.93 -5.48 11.37
N PRO A 85 -4.88 -5.47 10.53
CA PRO A 85 -3.97 -4.34 10.45
C PRO A 85 -4.71 -3.05 10.05
N HIS A 86 -4.52 -1.99 10.83
CA HIS A 86 -5.15 -0.70 10.56
C HIS A 86 -4.35 0.09 9.54
N VAL A 87 -4.99 0.51 8.45
CA VAL A 87 -4.32 1.32 7.43
C VAL A 87 -4.17 2.76 7.88
N HIS A 88 -2.94 3.17 8.17
CA HIS A 88 -2.61 4.55 8.51
C HIS A 88 -2.52 5.46 7.28
N CYS A 89 -1.99 4.93 6.17
CA CYS A 89 -1.79 5.66 4.92
C CYS A 89 -1.71 4.67 3.75
N ALA A 90 -2.32 4.99 2.61
CA ALA A 90 -2.19 4.20 1.38
C ALA A 90 -2.20 5.10 0.14
N PHE A 91 -1.20 4.96 -0.73
CA PHE A 91 -1.07 5.74 -1.96
C PHE A 91 -0.25 5.01 -3.03
N VAL A 92 -0.28 5.51 -4.27
CA VAL A 92 0.55 5.00 -5.37
C VAL A 92 1.77 5.91 -5.57
N HIS A 93 2.94 5.31 -5.75
CA HIS A 93 4.17 5.99 -6.13
C HIS A 93 4.98 5.14 -7.10
N ASN A 94 5.40 5.70 -8.24
CA ASN A 94 6.13 5.00 -9.30
C ASN A 94 5.48 3.66 -9.72
N ASN A 95 4.16 3.69 -9.93
CA ASN A 95 3.34 2.53 -10.28
C ASN A 95 3.43 1.37 -9.26
N ARG A 96 3.56 1.71 -7.97
CA ARG A 96 3.51 0.74 -6.86
C ARG A 96 2.61 1.28 -5.76
N ALA A 97 1.76 0.43 -5.21
CA ALA A 97 1.07 0.74 -3.97
C ALA A 97 2.06 0.76 -2.80
N ILE A 98 1.91 1.76 -1.94
CA ILE A 98 2.58 1.89 -0.64
C ILE A 98 1.48 1.96 0.40
N ILE A 99 1.45 0.97 1.29
CA ILE A 99 0.45 0.85 2.35
C ILE A 99 1.19 0.84 3.68
N VAL A 100 0.83 1.73 4.59
CA VAL A 100 1.37 1.82 5.93
C VAL A 100 0.34 1.25 6.91
N ILE A 101 0.72 0.20 7.62
CA ILE A 101 -0.10 -0.55 8.58
C ILE A 101 0.62 -0.73 9.91
#